data_AF-A0A7S8RI10-F1
#
_entry.id   AF-A0A7S8RI10-F1
#
_cell.length_a   1.000
_cell.length_b   1.000
_cell.length_c   1.000
_cell.angle_alpha   90.00
_cell.angle_beta   90.00
_cell.angle_gamma   90.00
#
_symmetry.space_group_name_H-M   'P 1'
#
loop_
_entity.id
_entity.type
_entity.pdbx_description
1 polymer ?
#
loop_
_entity_poly.entity_id
_entity_poly.type
_entity_poly.pdbx_seq_one_letter_code
_entity_poly.pdbx_strand_id
1 'polypeptide(L)'
;MSYIHGYDPVTLREVVNPRDCRERLDELGDQRSLPALLERVWLLKVLDRLDDALEIADQTVRTARMAGTRKDLLRARILHATVLQFRGSLAAAEQELTTCAVEAEGAGWASIAAFAYQHRGKVHYDAGDFDAARADFKRALFARQSTATPDDQLESTLLAIDAAERRRAEAGAAVAS
;
A
#
# COMPACT_ATOMS: atom_id res chain seq x y z
N MET A 1 -8.12 14.95 6.82
CA MET A 1 -7.39 14.55 8.05
C MET A 1 -6.63 13.28 7.72
N SER A 2 -5.34 13.22 8.03
CA SER A 2 -4.57 11.98 7.88
C SER A 2 -4.76 11.16 9.16
N TYR A 3 -5.29 9.95 9.05
CA TYR A 3 -5.43 8.99 10.17
C TYR A 3 -4.09 8.30 10.51
N ILE A 4 -3.05 8.56 9.72
CA ILE A 4 -1.73 7.96 9.85
C ILE A 4 -0.88 8.88 10.72
N HIS A 5 -0.44 8.36 11.87
CA HIS A 5 0.47 9.04 12.80
C HIS A 5 1.95 8.70 12.58
N GLY A 6 2.22 7.85 11.58
CA GLY A 6 3.56 7.38 11.24
C GLY A 6 3.50 5.95 10.72
N TYR A 7 4.67 5.33 10.60
CA TYR A 7 4.81 3.94 10.21
C TYR A 7 5.66 3.20 11.23
N ASP A 8 5.27 1.97 11.54
CA ASP A 8 6.04 1.11 12.43
C ASP A 8 7.40 0.78 11.77
N PRO A 9 8.54 1.01 12.45
CA PRO A 9 9.87 0.89 11.85
C PRO A 9 10.32 -0.56 11.59
N VAL A 10 9.53 -1.54 12.04
CA VAL A 10 9.80 -2.97 11.86
C VAL A 10 8.86 -3.56 10.82
N THR A 11 7.55 -3.32 10.93
CA THR A 11 6.53 -3.90 10.05
C THR A 11 6.19 -3.01 8.85
N LEU A 12 6.62 -1.75 8.86
CA LEU A 12 6.29 -0.73 7.84
C LEU A 12 4.78 -0.46 7.70
N ARG A 13 3.96 -0.94 8.64
CA ARG A 13 2.51 -0.74 8.65
C ARG A 13 2.15 0.64 9.20
N GLU A 14 1.03 1.18 8.73
CA GLU A 14 0.46 2.43 9.20
C GLU A 14 0.20 2.37 10.71
N VAL A 15 0.69 3.37 11.46
CA VAL A 15 0.33 3.56 12.87
C VAL A 15 -0.90 4.47 12.92
N VAL A 16 -2.00 3.97 13.48
CA VAL A 16 -3.29 4.65 13.51
C VAL A 16 -3.88 4.64 14.92
N ASN A 17 -4.82 5.55 15.21
CA ASN A 17 -5.68 5.44 16.38
C ASN A 17 -6.90 4.56 16.04
N PRO A 18 -7.05 3.34 16.62
CA PRO A 18 -8.15 2.44 16.29
C PRO A 18 -9.52 2.97 16.70
N ARG A 19 -9.60 3.91 17.66
CA ARG A 19 -10.86 4.55 18.03
C ARG A 19 -11.33 5.47 16.90
N ASP A 20 -10.48 6.38 16.45
CA ASP A 20 -10.81 7.35 15.41
C ASP A 20 -11.16 6.66 14.09
N CYS A 21 -10.45 5.56 13.76
CA CYS A 21 -10.77 4.76 12.59
C CYS A 21 -12.14 4.07 12.68
N ARG A 22 -12.55 3.60 13.87
CA ARG A 22 -13.88 2.99 14.07
C ARG A 22 -14.97 4.04 13.99
N GLU A 23 -14.80 5.17 14.68
CA GLU A 23 -15.74 6.29 14.62
C GLU A 23 -15.94 6.75 13.16
N ARG A 24 -14.84 6.87 12.39
CA ARG A 24 -14.94 7.20 10.96
C ARG A 24 -15.65 6.12 10.13
N LEU A 25 -15.38 4.85 10.41
CA LEU A 25 -16.04 3.76 9.71
C LEU A 25 -17.55 3.76 9.95
N ASP A 26 -17.99 4.09 11.17
CA ASP A 26 -19.40 4.23 11.53
C ASP A 26 -20.04 5.45 10.85
N GLU A 27 -19.34 6.59 10.76
CA GLU A 27 -19.80 7.78 10.02
C GLU A 27 -20.02 7.53 8.53
N LEU A 28 -19.13 6.74 7.90
CA LEU A 28 -19.26 6.38 6.49
C LEU A 28 -20.51 5.53 6.23
N GLY A 29 -20.87 4.67 7.19
CA GLY A 29 -22.04 3.79 7.10
C GLY A 29 -22.09 3.04 5.76
N ASP A 30 -23.23 3.10 5.09
CA ASP A 30 -23.49 2.40 3.82
C ASP A 30 -23.27 3.25 2.56
N GLN A 31 -22.51 4.33 2.66
CA GLN A 31 -22.17 5.15 1.49
C GLN A 31 -21.46 4.31 0.42
N ARG A 32 -21.90 4.45 -0.84
CA ARG A 32 -21.43 3.67 -1.99
C ARG A 32 -20.65 4.49 -3.03
N SER A 33 -20.36 5.76 -2.73
CA SER A 33 -19.50 6.55 -3.61
C SER A 33 -18.10 5.92 -3.65
N LEU A 34 -17.41 6.02 -4.79
CA LEU A 34 -16.09 5.42 -4.91
C LEU A 34 -15.09 5.92 -3.83
N PRO A 35 -15.05 7.21 -3.48
CA PRO A 35 -14.21 7.68 -2.37
C PRO A 35 -14.59 7.05 -1.02
N ALA A 36 -15.88 6.92 -0.70
CA ALA A 36 -16.32 6.29 0.55
C ALA A 36 -15.95 4.81 0.60
N LEU A 37 -16.10 4.09 -0.52
CA LEU A 37 -15.69 2.69 -0.62
C LEU A 37 -14.18 2.53 -0.41
N LEU A 38 -13.36 3.34 -1.09
CA LEU A 38 -11.90 3.33 -0.90
C LEU A 38 -11.51 3.59 0.57
N GLU A 39 -12.14 4.59 1.21
CA GLU A 39 -11.87 4.90 2.61
C GLU A 39 -12.28 3.74 3.54
N ARG A 40 -13.46 3.13 3.32
CA ARG A 40 -13.92 1.95 4.08
C ARG A 40 -12.95 0.77 3.96
N VAL A 41 -12.46 0.47 2.76
CA VAL A 41 -11.45 -0.60 2.57
C VAL A 41 -10.21 -0.33 3.43
N TRP A 42 -9.69 0.89 3.37
CA TRP A 42 -8.50 1.25 4.13
C TRP A 42 -8.74 1.16 5.64
N LEU A 43 -9.86 1.68 6.14
CA LEU A 43 -10.24 1.63 7.55
C LEU A 43 -10.40 0.18 8.06
N LEU A 44 -11.13 -0.66 7.31
CA LEU A 44 -11.29 -2.07 7.65
C LEU A 44 -9.94 -2.80 7.69
N LYS A 45 -9.05 -2.51 6.72
CA LYS A 45 -7.69 -3.08 6.69
C LYS A 45 -6.89 -2.71 7.93
N VAL A 46 -6.82 -1.43 8.30
CA VAL A 46 -5.99 -0.99 9.46
C VAL A 46 -6.61 -1.36 10.81
N LEU A 47 -7.91 -1.68 10.84
CA LEU A 47 -8.61 -2.25 11.99
C LEU A 47 -8.52 -3.79 12.05
N ASP A 48 -7.75 -4.42 11.16
CA ASP A 48 -7.58 -5.88 11.07
C ASP A 48 -8.90 -6.65 10.80
N ARG A 49 -9.89 -5.99 10.19
CA ARG A 49 -11.16 -6.59 9.75
C ARG A 49 -11.02 -7.07 8.30
N LEU A 50 -10.12 -8.01 8.08
CA LEU A 50 -9.60 -8.32 6.74
C LEU A 50 -10.57 -9.05 5.81
N ASP A 51 -11.56 -9.79 6.34
CA ASP A 51 -12.60 -10.42 5.52
C ASP A 51 -13.55 -9.35 4.96
N ASP A 52 -14.06 -8.47 5.83
CA ASP A 52 -14.88 -7.32 5.43
C ASP A 52 -14.11 -6.40 4.46
N ALA A 53 -12.82 -6.14 4.74
CA ALA A 53 -11.98 -5.31 3.88
C ALA A 53 -11.88 -5.88 2.47
N LEU A 54 -11.77 -7.20 2.34
CA LEU A 54 -11.65 -7.88 1.05
C LEU A 54 -12.97 -7.78 0.26
N GLU A 55 -14.11 -8.02 0.90
CA GLU A 55 -15.42 -7.91 0.25
C GLU A 55 -15.66 -6.49 -0.30
N ILE A 56 -15.38 -5.46 0.52
CA ILE A 56 -15.53 -4.08 0.09
C ILE A 56 -14.48 -3.73 -0.98
N ALA A 57 -13.25 -4.25 -0.90
CA ALA A 57 -12.22 -4.01 -1.91
C ALA A 57 -12.60 -4.57 -3.27
N ASP A 58 -13.14 -5.79 -3.31
CA ASP A 58 -13.69 -6.43 -4.50
C ASP A 58 -14.82 -5.60 -5.13
N GLN A 59 -15.75 -5.13 -4.30
CA GLN A 59 -16.79 -4.21 -4.76
C GLN A 59 -16.20 -2.92 -5.31
N THR A 60 -15.21 -2.35 -4.63
CA THR A 60 -14.56 -1.08 -5.01
C THR A 60 -13.89 -1.19 -6.37
N VAL A 61 -13.18 -2.29 -6.64
CA VAL A 61 -12.56 -2.55 -7.95
C VAL A 61 -13.61 -2.67 -9.04
N ARG A 62 -14.72 -3.38 -8.80
CA ARG A 62 -15.84 -3.47 -9.76
C ARG A 62 -16.46 -2.10 -10.04
N THR A 63 -16.73 -1.31 -9.01
CA THR A 63 -17.29 0.04 -9.15
C THR A 63 -16.34 0.96 -9.92
N ALA A 64 -15.05 0.96 -9.60
CA ALA A 64 -14.05 1.76 -10.31
C ALA A 64 -13.90 1.33 -11.78
N ARG A 65 -14.02 0.03 -12.08
CA ARG A 65 -13.97 -0.48 -13.46
C ARG A 65 -15.17 -0.03 -14.30
N MET A 66 -16.36 0.01 -13.71
CA MET A 66 -17.60 0.34 -14.43
C MET A 66 -17.83 1.84 -14.57
N ALA A 67 -17.42 2.64 -13.58
CA ALA A 67 -17.80 4.06 -13.49
C ALA A 67 -16.65 5.01 -13.18
N GLY A 68 -15.44 4.50 -12.89
CA GLY A 68 -14.27 5.32 -12.55
C GLY A 68 -13.37 5.59 -13.76
N THR A 69 -12.38 6.46 -13.55
CA THR A 69 -11.29 6.64 -14.52
C THR A 69 -10.29 5.48 -14.43
N ARG A 70 -9.40 5.36 -15.43
CA ARG A 70 -8.28 4.41 -15.36
C ARG A 70 -7.39 4.60 -14.11
N LYS A 71 -7.21 5.86 -13.68
CA LYS A 71 -6.48 6.18 -12.45
C LYS A 71 -7.21 5.67 -11.22
N ASP A 72 -8.54 5.77 -11.19
CA ASP A 72 -9.36 5.29 -10.07
C ASP A 72 -9.33 3.76 -9.99
N LEU A 73 -9.40 3.07 -11.13
CA LEU A 73 -9.26 1.63 -11.19
C LEU A 73 -7.89 1.16 -10.65
N LEU A 74 -6.79 1.81 -11.04
CA LEU A 74 -5.47 1.48 -10.51
C LEU A 74 -5.38 1.71 -9.01
N ARG A 75 -5.93 2.81 -8.49
CA ARG A 75 -5.94 3.08 -7.04
C ARG A 75 -6.73 2.03 -6.27
N ALA A 76 -7.91 1.64 -6.77
CA ALA A 76 -8.72 0.60 -6.16
C ALA A 76 -7.99 -0.75 -6.13
N ARG A 77 -7.32 -1.12 -7.22
CA ARG A 77 -6.52 -2.35 -7.32
C ARG A 77 -5.30 -2.36 -6.41
N ILE A 78 -4.57 -1.24 -6.34
CA ILE A 78 -3.43 -1.11 -5.41
C ILE A 78 -3.94 -1.28 -3.97
N LEU A 79 -5.04 -0.64 -3.61
CA LEU A 79 -5.62 -0.77 -2.26
C LEU A 79 -6.09 -2.20 -1.97
N HIS A 80 -6.75 -2.87 -2.93
CA HIS A 80 -7.12 -4.28 -2.84
C HIS A 80 -5.90 -5.17 -2.58
N ALA A 81 -4.80 -4.97 -3.31
CA ALA A 81 -3.56 -5.71 -3.09
C ALA A 81 -2.97 -5.49 -1.68
N THR A 82 -3.15 -4.32 -1.06
CA THR A 82 -2.74 -4.12 0.35
C THR A 82 -3.58 -4.93 1.34
N VAL A 83 -4.85 -5.23 1.02
CA VAL A 83 -5.67 -6.14 1.82
C VAL A 83 -5.15 -7.57 1.67
N LEU A 84 -4.85 -8.00 0.44
CA LEU A 84 -4.24 -9.31 0.18
C LEU A 84 -2.92 -9.48 0.93
N GLN A 85 -2.08 -8.44 0.96
CA GLN A 85 -0.85 -8.41 1.75
C GLN A 85 -1.12 -8.68 3.24
N PHE A 86 -2.05 -7.93 3.85
CA PHE A 86 -2.37 -8.07 5.27
C PHE A 86 -2.94 -9.46 5.60
N ARG A 87 -3.61 -10.10 4.64
CA ARG A 87 -4.10 -11.49 4.73
C ARG A 87 -3.00 -12.55 4.53
N GLY A 88 -1.77 -12.15 4.22
CA GLY A 88 -0.67 -13.07 3.91
C GLY A 88 -0.70 -13.65 2.48
N SER A 89 -1.61 -13.20 1.62
CA SER A 89 -1.69 -13.60 0.21
C SER A 89 -0.65 -12.86 -0.64
N LEU A 90 0.63 -12.99 -0.26
CA LEU A 90 1.74 -12.16 -0.77
C LEU A 90 1.95 -12.31 -2.28
N ALA A 91 1.90 -13.53 -2.82
CA ALA A 91 2.09 -13.75 -4.26
C ALA A 91 0.98 -13.08 -5.11
N ALA A 92 -0.27 -13.11 -4.64
CA ALA A 92 -1.38 -12.45 -5.32
C ALA A 92 -1.26 -10.92 -5.26
N ALA A 93 -0.87 -10.40 -4.09
CA ALA A 93 -0.62 -8.97 -3.92
C ALA A 93 0.52 -8.48 -4.84
N GLU A 94 1.63 -9.23 -4.90
CA GLU A 94 2.79 -8.93 -5.75
C GLU A 94 2.41 -8.88 -7.24
N GLN A 95 1.66 -9.89 -7.71
CA GLN A 95 1.21 -9.96 -9.11
C GLN A 95 0.33 -8.76 -9.48
N GLU A 96 -0.62 -8.42 -8.60
CA GLU A 96 -1.52 -7.28 -8.84
C GLU A 96 -0.74 -5.95 -8.85
N LEU A 97 0.13 -5.73 -7.87
CA LEU A 97 0.92 -4.50 -7.77
C LEU A 97 1.93 -4.35 -8.91
N THR A 98 2.53 -5.45 -9.38
CA THR A 98 3.39 -5.44 -10.56
C THR A 98 2.63 -4.95 -11.80
N THR A 99 1.42 -5.48 -12.00
CA THR A 99 0.56 -5.07 -13.12
C THR A 99 0.18 -3.58 -13.00
N CYS A 100 -0.19 -3.13 -11.81
CA CYS A 100 -0.53 -1.73 -11.56
C CYS A 100 0.64 -0.78 -11.79
N ALA A 101 1.84 -1.17 -11.34
CA ALA A 101 3.04 -0.36 -11.49
C ALA A 101 3.43 -0.18 -12.96
N VAL A 102 3.46 -1.28 -13.74
CA VAL A 102 3.77 -1.26 -15.18
C VAL A 102 2.76 -0.40 -15.95
N GLU A 103 1.47 -0.55 -15.66
CA GLU A 103 0.44 0.27 -16.33
C GLU A 103 0.59 1.76 -15.98
N ALA A 104 0.85 2.09 -14.72
CA ALA A 104 1.03 3.47 -14.28
C ALA A 104 2.29 4.12 -14.89
N GLU A 105 3.40 3.38 -14.96
CA GLU A 105 4.64 3.84 -15.61
C GLU A 105 4.41 4.11 -17.10
N GLY A 106 3.83 3.15 -17.82
CA GLY A 106 3.55 3.29 -19.26
C GLY A 106 2.60 4.44 -19.58
N ALA A 107 1.73 4.80 -18.64
CA ALA A 107 0.82 5.95 -18.76
C ALA A 107 1.41 7.28 -18.26
N GLY A 108 2.66 7.28 -17.76
CA GLY A 108 3.31 8.48 -17.20
C GLY A 108 2.68 8.97 -15.88
N TRP A 109 2.00 8.11 -15.12
CA TRP A 109 1.35 8.47 -13.86
C TRP A 109 2.29 8.25 -12.68
N ALA A 110 3.33 9.08 -12.60
CA ALA A 110 4.44 8.93 -11.65
C ALA A 110 3.97 8.71 -10.20
N SER A 111 3.00 9.50 -9.71
CA SER A 111 2.48 9.34 -8.34
C SER A 111 1.77 7.99 -8.10
N ILE A 112 1.11 7.42 -9.12
CA ILE A 112 0.46 6.10 -9.01
C ILE A 112 1.50 4.98 -9.11
N ALA A 113 2.49 5.13 -9.99
CA ALA A 113 3.61 4.20 -10.08
C ALA A 113 4.38 4.15 -8.75
N ALA A 114 4.67 5.31 -8.16
CA ALA A 114 5.30 5.40 -6.85
C ALA A 114 4.48 4.70 -5.76
N PHE A 115 3.16 4.85 -5.79
CA PHE A 115 2.25 4.21 -4.83
C PHE A 115 2.25 2.67 -5.01
N ALA A 116 2.22 2.18 -6.24
CA ALA A 116 2.30 0.76 -6.53
C ALA A 116 3.66 0.16 -6.09
N TYR A 117 4.78 0.81 -6.39
CA TYR A 117 6.11 0.37 -5.96
C TYR A 117 6.26 0.41 -4.44
N GLN A 118 5.76 1.45 -3.77
CA GLN A 118 5.80 1.51 -2.32
C GLN A 118 5.08 0.31 -1.69
N HIS A 119 3.92 -0.09 -2.21
CA HIS A 119 3.19 -1.24 -1.67
C HIS A 119 3.79 -2.58 -2.08
N ARG A 120 4.31 -2.73 -3.31
CA ARG A 120 4.98 -3.96 -3.74
C ARG A 120 6.26 -4.20 -2.94
N GLY A 121 6.99 -3.12 -2.63
CA GLY A 121 8.14 -3.18 -1.74
C GLY A 121 7.77 -3.70 -0.34
N LYS A 122 6.62 -3.29 0.21
CA LYS A 122 6.12 -3.85 1.49
C LYS A 122 5.74 -5.33 1.38
N VAL A 123 5.18 -5.76 0.25
CA VAL A 123 4.90 -7.19 0.00
C VAL A 123 6.19 -8.02 -0.02
N HIS A 124 7.21 -7.55 -0.74
CA HIS A 124 8.53 -8.21 -0.74
C HIS A 124 9.17 -8.21 0.65
N TYR A 125 9.01 -7.11 1.40
CA TYR A 125 9.50 -7.00 2.77
C TYR A 125 8.85 -8.05 3.69
N ASP A 126 7.52 -8.20 3.62
CA ASP A 126 6.78 -9.21 4.37
C ASP A 126 7.14 -10.65 3.94
N ALA A 127 7.50 -10.84 2.66
CA ALA A 127 7.97 -12.12 2.12
C ALA A 127 9.43 -12.44 2.50
N GLY A 128 10.15 -11.50 3.11
CA GLY A 128 11.58 -11.64 3.43
C GLY A 128 12.53 -11.40 2.26
N ASP A 129 12.03 -10.99 1.09
CA ASP A 129 12.86 -10.60 -0.06
C ASP A 129 13.28 -9.13 0.07
N PHE A 130 14.25 -8.89 0.96
CA PHE A 130 14.69 -7.54 1.30
C PHE A 130 15.43 -6.83 0.15
N ASP A 131 16.01 -7.58 -0.80
CA ASP A 131 16.64 -7.03 -1.99
C ASP A 131 15.59 -6.47 -2.95
N ALA A 132 14.54 -7.24 -3.25
CA ALA A 132 13.42 -6.76 -4.07
C ALA A 132 12.65 -5.62 -3.39
N ALA A 133 12.42 -5.72 -2.08
CA ALA A 133 11.77 -4.67 -1.30
C ALA A 133 12.49 -3.33 -1.42
N ARG A 134 13.81 -3.34 -1.20
CA ARG A 134 14.66 -2.16 -1.33
C ARG A 134 14.65 -1.58 -2.74
N ALA A 135 14.72 -2.43 -3.77
CA ALA A 135 14.67 -1.98 -5.15
C ALA A 135 13.36 -1.21 -5.44
N ASP A 136 12.23 -1.72 -4.97
CA ASP A 136 10.94 -1.08 -5.12
C ASP A 136 10.81 0.23 -4.35
N PHE A 137 11.27 0.29 -3.09
CA PHE A 137 11.25 1.54 -2.34
C PHE A 137 12.09 2.63 -3.01
N LYS A 138 13.23 2.27 -3.64
CA LYS A 138 14.02 3.21 -4.43
C LYS A 138 13.30 3.71 -5.69
N ARG A 139 12.58 2.83 -6.38
CA ARG A 139 11.73 3.25 -7.52
C ARG A 139 10.62 4.19 -7.08
N ALA A 140 9.98 3.89 -5.93
CA ALA A 140 8.98 4.77 -5.34
C ALA A 140 9.56 6.16 -4.99
N LEU A 141 10.74 6.20 -4.37
CA LEU A 141 11.42 7.44 -4.02
C LEU A 141 11.71 8.30 -5.25
N PHE A 142 12.29 7.70 -6.30
CA PHE A 142 12.60 8.40 -7.54
C PHE A 142 11.35 8.98 -8.21
N ALA A 143 10.27 8.20 -8.25
CA ALA A 143 8.99 8.66 -8.81
C ALA A 143 8.32 9.74 -7.95
N ARG A 144 8.56 9.77 -6.63
CA ARG A 144 8.07 10.83 -5.73
C ARG A 144 8.83 12.15 -5.92
N GLN A 145 10.15 12.09 -6.08
CA GLN A 145 10.99 13.28 -6.29
C GLN A 145 10.70 14.04 -7.59
N SER A 146 10.16 13.38 -8.61
CA SER A 146 9.73 14.02 -9.85
C SER A 146 8.35 14.69 -9.76
N THR A 147 7.73 14.69 -8.57
CA THR A 147 6.40 15.25 -8.32
C THR A 147 6.39 16.07 -7.02
N ALA A 148 5.41 16.96 -6.85
CA ALA A 148 5.21 17.69 -5.59
C ALA A 148 4.59 16.77 -4.52
N THR A 149 5.37 15.77 -4.09
CA THR A 149 4.96 14.78 -3.09
C THR A 149 5.01 15.37 -1.69
N PRO A 150 4.01 15.13 -0.83
CA PRO A 150 4.07 15.45 0.60
C PRO A 150 5.29 14.83 1.32
N ASP A 151 5.85 15.55 2.29
CA ASP A 151 7.06 15.12 3.01
C ASP A 151 6.86 13.81 3.78
N ASP A 152 5.66 13.58 4.35
CA ASP A 152 5.32 12.35 5.09
C ASP A 152 5.44 11.08 4.24
N GLN A 153 5.13 11.18 2.95
CA GLN A 153 5.32 10.11 1.99
C GLN A 153 6.80 9.87 1.72
N LEU A 154 7.61 10.91 1.54
CA LEU A 154 9.05 10.76 1.35
C LEU A 154 9.71 10.12 2.57
N GLU A 155 9.36 10.58 3.77
CA GLU A 155 9.83 10.02 5.05
C GLU A 155 9.48 8.54 5.19
N SER A 156 8.23 8.17 4.89
CA SER A 156 7.78 6.76 4.90
C SER A 156 8.60 5.88 3.95
N THR A 157 8.91 6.38 2.74
CA THR A 157 9.74 5.63 1.78
C THR A 157 11.18 5.48 2.27
N LEU A 158 11.76 6.54 2.83
CA LEU A 158 13.13 6.50 3.37
C LEU A 158 13.25 5.53 4.55
N LEU A 159 12.28 5.55 5.47
CA LEU A 159 12.18 4.60 6.57
C LEU A 159 12.10 3.15 6.05
N ALA A 160 11.33 2.91 4.99
CA ALA A 160 11.21 1.59 4.38
C ALA A 160 12.51 1.11 3.72
N ILE A 161 13.27 2.01 3.07
CA ILE A 161 14.60 1.69 2.52
C ILE A 161 15.56 1.28 3.64
N ASP A 162 15.64 2.06 4.71
CA ASP A 162 16.50 1.76 5.87
C ASP A 162 16.14 0.41 6.50
N ALA A 163 14.85 0.15 6.72
CA ALA A 163 14.38 -1.10 7.28
C ALA A 163 14.75 -2.31 6.40
N ALA A 164 14.61 -2.20 5.08
CA ALA A 164 15.00 -3.27 4.15
C ALA A 164 16.52 -3.49 4.14
N GLU A 165 17.32 -2.43 4.20
CA GLU A 165 18.78 -2.52 4.26
C GLU A 165 19.26 -3.20 5.56
N ARG A 166 18.66 -2.86 6.71
CA ARG A 166 18.96 -3.51 7.99
C ARG A 166 18.67 -5.01 7.96
N ARG A 167 17.46 -5.41 7.54
CA ARG A 167 17.06 -6.82 7.47
C ARG A 167 17.91 -7.63 6.50
N ARG A 168 18.30 -7.03 5.38
CA ARG A 168 19.22 -7.63 4.42
C ARG A 168 20.60 -7.89 5.03
N ALA A 169 21.15 -6.94 5.79
CA ALA A 169 22.43 -7.10 6.46
C ALA A 169 22.38 -8.21 7.53
N GLU A 170 21.31 -8.26 8.33
CA GLU A 170 21.06 -9.32 9.31
C GLU A 170 20.99 -10.71 8.66
N ALA A 171 20.24 -10.83 7.56
CA ALA A 171 20.11 -12.08 6.81
C ALA A 171 21.47 -12.54 6.24
N GLY A 172 22.27 -11.61 5.71
CA GLY A 172 23.62 -11.91 5.22
C GLY A 172 24.59 -12.38 6.32
N ALA A 173 24.51 -11.78 7.51
CA ALA A 173 25.33 -12.19 8.65
C ALA A 173 24.95 -13.59 9.19
N ALA A 174 23.66 -13.93 9.17
CA ALA A 174 23.17 -15.24 9.59
C ALA A 174 23.60 -16.39 8.65
N VAL A 175 23.76 -16.13 7.36
CA VAL A 175 24.24 -17.12 6.39
C VAL A 175 25.76 -17.36 6.49
N ALA A 176 26.50 -16.38 7.03
CA ALA A 176 27.95 -16.44 7.19
C ALA A 176 28.42 -17.05 8.53
N SER A 177 27.49 -17.36 9.44
CA SER A 177 27.76 -17.95 10.78
C SER A 177 27.48 -19.45 10.79
#